data_AF-A0A353HQT2-F1
#
_entry.id   AF-A0A353HQT2-F1
#
_cell.length_a   1.000
_cell.length_b   1.000
_cell.length_c   1.000
_cell.angle_alpha   90.00
_cell.angle_beta   90.00
_cell.angle_gamma   90.00
#
_symmetry.space_group_name_H-M   'P 1'
#
loop_
_entity.id
_entity.type
_entity.pdbx_description
1 polymer ?
#
loop_
_entity_poly.entity_id
_entity_poly.type
_entity_poly.pdbx_seq_one_letter_code
_entity_poly.pdbx_strand_id
1 'polypeptide(L)'
;MPKLHRLACLVFAFAVAPLPLAAAPAAPASAKLPAAGAGYTADVGAFLDSMHWYERGIKAAPRPSDPFERDFMAAFLAATTSSQFYAKATPVFARYIDAKQATTLGAMARKKPVPLGQQQAALQAYWAMDKQAGPELGRVWNELSKEFGQRMQARATAEIRRAVADLAAHRGTGYTVKLNKIGLPFLDRLAWLSVNNILHQMNASDLMDHSCQSAGIETALQAQKLLAENGIAAARQTLDTCQQALEAMEKSNELAFNQLHQDILALKLPQGVGMAAELDKKAREFYDFSLKYGELSRQLLEAQRRLVSLVEARRATIQMEGDALMFESNEDVIEANRAGGEIASLVKAVNDLVYQERQKSVLRGLDLHDGITAPEAAAAPPAEGA
;
A
#
# COMPACT_ATOMS: atom_id res chain seq x y z
N MET A 1 20.75 -10.08 -18.17
CA MET A 1 19.43 -9.89 -17.53
C MET A 1 19.28 -8.43 -17.15
N PRO A 2 18.56 -7.61 -17.94
CA PRO A 2 18.31 -6.24 -17.55
C PRO A 2 17.33 -6.26 -16.37
N LYS A 3 17.79 -5.87 -15.18
CA LYS A 3 17.07 -5.03 -14.19
C LYS A 3 15.60 -5.38 -13.80
N LEU A 4 15.10 -6.58 -14.13
CA LEU A 4 13.71 -7.03 -13.99
C LEU A 4 13.22 -7.13 -12.53
N HIS A 5 14.11 -7.40 -11.56
CA HIS A 5 13.75 -7.63 -10.16
C HIS A 5 13.52 -6.36 -9.35
N ARG A 6 13.90 -5.20 -9.90
CA ARG A 6 13.91 -3.89 -9.22
C ARG A 6 12.53 -3.35 -8.85
N LEU A 7 11.48 -4.01 -9.33
CA LEU A 7 10.08 -3.56 -9.31
C LEU A 7 9.22 -4.27 -8.28
N ALA A 8 9.52 -5.52 -7.95
CA ALA A 8 8.70 -6.36 -7.09
C ALA A 8 8.36 -5.63 -5.77
N CYS A 9 9.37 -5.19 -5.06
CA CYS A 9 9.21 -4.64 -3.73
C CYS A 9 8.57 -3.24 -3.69
N LEU A 10 8.69 -2.47 -4.78
CA LEU A 10 8.06 -1.17 -4.91
C LEU A 10 6.53 -1.29 -5.01
N VAL A 11 6.01 -2.37 -5.59
CA VAL A 11 4.57 -2.55 -5.82
C VAL A 11 3.78 -2.60 -4.50
N PHE A 12 4.40 -3.09 -3.42
CA PHE A 12 3.79 -3.22 -2.10
C PHE A 12 3.38 -1.88 -1.44
N ALA A 13 4.24 -0.88 -1.54
CA ALA A 13 4.04 0.40 -0.85
C ALA A 13 2.94 1.25 -1.45
N PHE A 14 2.71 1.01 -2.73
CA PHE A 14 1.88 1.84 -3.56
C PHE A 14 0.45 1.29 -3.62
N ALA A 15 0.24 -0.02 -3.52
CA ALA A 15 -1.08 -0.64 -3.56
C ALA A 15 -2.00 -0.39 -2.34
N VAL A 16 -1.54 0.30 -1.29
CA VAL A 16 -2.43 0.79 -0.22
C VAL A 16 -3.23 1.98 -0.78
N ALA A 17 -4.29 1.71 -1.53
CA ALA A 17 -5.26 2.73 -1.90
C ALA A 17 -5.92 3.28 -0.63
N PRO A 18 -6.35 4.57 -0.59
CA PRO A 18 -7.32 4.96 0.42
C PRO A 18 -8.50 3.99 0.31
N LEU A 19 -8.89 3.37 1.43
CA LEU A 19 -10.04 2.47 1.51
C LEU A 19 -11.19 3.04 0.66
N PRO A 20 -11.88 2.23 -0.17
CA PRO A 20 -13.03 2.71 -0.90
C PRO A 20 -13.99 3.35 0.09
N LEU A 21 -14.19 4.65 -0.07
CA LEU A 21 -15.12 5.45 0.70
C LEU A 21 -16.51 4.88 0.43
N ALA A 22 -16.98 3.99 1.30
CA ALA A 22 -18.39 3.69 1.35
C ALA A 22 -19.09 5.00 1.70
N ALA A 23 -19.85 5.53 0.74
CA ALA A 23 -20.76 6.64 0.99
C ALA A 23 -21.57 6.28 2.23
N ALA A 24 -21.60 7.18 3.21
CA ALA A 24 -22.52 7.03 4.33
C ALA A 24 -23.92 6.78 3.73
N PRO A 25 -24.71 5.84 4.29
CA PRO A 25 -26.11 5.73 3.90
C PRO A 25 -26.70 7.13 3.96
N ALA A 26 -27.32 7.55 2.85
CA ALA A 26 -27.88 8.89 2.74
C ALA A 26 -28.68 9.18 4.00
N ALA A 27 -28.31 10.24 4.71
CA ALA A 27 -29.09 10.70 5.85
C ALA A 27 -30.56 10.77 5.40
N PRO A 28 -31.52 10.28 6.21
CA PRO A 28 -32.93 10.34 5.86
C PRO A 28 -33.26 11.75 5.38
N ALA A 29 -33.97 11.84 4.25
CA ALA A 29 -34.26 13.07 3.54
C ALA A 29 -34.60 14.18 4.53
N SER A 30 -33.65 15.10 4.71
CA SER A 30 -33.80 16.20 5.64
C SER A 30 -34.90 17.08 5.05
N ALA A 31 -35.98 17.29 5.79
CA ALA A 31 -36.91 18.37 5.51
C ALA A 31 -36.08 19.63 5.23
N LYS A 32 -36.42 20.38 4.17
CA LYS A 32 -35.74 21.63 3.79
C LYS A 32 -35.72 22.57 5.00
N LEU A 33 -34.64 22.51 5.77
CA LEU A 33 -34.38 23.43 6.86
C LEU A 33 -33.98 24.76 6.23
N PRO A 34 -34.48 25.90 6.75
CA PRO A 34 -33.95 27.19 6.34
C PRO A 34 -32.44 27.18 6.57
N ALA A 35 -31.66 27.60 5.56
CA ALA A 35 -30.22 27.67 5.67
C ALA A 35 -29.87 28.52 6.91
N ALA A 36 -29.27 27.89 7.92
CA ALA A 36 -28.81 28.58 9.11
C ALA A 36 -27.79 29.65 8.68
N GLY A 37 -28.18 30.93 8.75
CA GLY A 37 -27.29 32.04 8.41
C GLY A 37 -26.10 32.11 9.37
N ALA A 38 -25.01 32.78 8.97
CA ALA A 38 -23.79 32.89 9.79
C ALA A 38 -24.03 33.42 11.22
N GLY A 39 -24.99 34.33 11.39
CA GLY A 39 -25.39 34.85 12.71
C GLY A 39 -26.00 33.79 13.63
N TYR A 40 -26.81 32.87 13.07
CA TYR A 40 -27.38 31.75 13.82
C TYR A 40 -26.27 30.85 14.38
N THR A 41 -25.33 30.44 13.52
CA THR A 41 -24.21 29.58 13.92
C THR A 41 -23.35 30.22 14.99
N ALA A 42 -23.08 31.53 14.88
CA ALA A 42 -22.32 32.27 15.88
C ALA A 42 -23.03 32.38 17.23
N ASP A 43 -24.37 32.49 17.24
CA ASP A 43 -25.17 32.59 18.46
C ASP A 43 -25.33 31.23 19.14
N VAL A 44 -25.62 30.17 18.38
CA VAL A 44 -25.66 28.80 18.89
C VAL A 44 -24.29 28.38 19.41
N GLY A 45 -23.21 28.63 18.65
CA GLY A 45 -21.85 28.31 19.09
C GLY A 45 -21.48 29.00 20.41
N ALA A 46 -21.71 30.30 20.52
CA ALA A 46 -21.44 31.05 21.75
C ALA A 46 -22.21 30.50 22.96
N PHE A 47 -23.46 30.07 22.75
CA PHE A 47 -24.26 29.47 23.81
C PHE A 47 -23.77 28.07 24.20
N LEU A 48 -23.46 27.21 23.23
CA LEU A 48 -22.92 25.87 23.51
C LEU A 48 -21.59 25.94 24.28
N ASP A 49 -20.73 26.89 23.93
CA ASP A 49 -19.50 27.18 24.66
C ASP A 49 -19.78 27.60 26.10
N SER A 50 -20.73 28.51 26.32
CA SER A 50 -21.08 28.96 27.68
C SER A 50 -21.62 27.82 28.57
N MET A 51 -22.17 26.79 27.94
CA MET A 51 -22.73 25.60 28.59
C MET A 51 -21.74 24.43 28.68
N HIS A 52 -20.48 24.64 28.26
CA HIS A 52 -19.41 23.64 28.26
C HIS A 52 -19.80 22.31 27.60
N TRP A 53 -20.53 22.39 26.48
CA TRP A 53 -21.05 21.21 25.80
C TRP A 53 -19.95 20.28 25.30
N TYR A 54 -18.90 20.85 24.73
CA TYR A 54 -17.76 20.08 24.27
C TYR A 54 -17.09 19.33 25.43
N GLU A 55 -16.86 19.98 26.56
CA GLU A 55 -16.27 19.34 27.76
C GLU A 55 -17.20 18.28 28.37
N ARG A 56 -18.52 18.50 28.35
CA ARG A 56 -19.52 17.47 28.73
C ARG A 56 -19.41 16.25 27.80
N GLY A 57 -19.28 16.46 26.50
CA GLY A 57 -19.07 15.42 25.50
C GLY A 57 -17.80 14.61 25.77
N ILE A 58 -16.69 15.29 26.05
CA ILE A 58 -15.42 14.62 26.44
C ILE A 58 -15.61 13.79 27.71
N LYS A 59 -16.23 14.36 28.75
CA LYS A 59 -16.44 13.65 30.03
C LYS A 59 -17.36 12.44 29.89
N ALA A 60 -18.31 12.50 28.96
CA ALA A 60 -19.24 11.41 28.64
C ALA A 60 -18.67 10.41 27.62
N ALA A 61 -17.54 10.71 26.99
CA ALA A 61 -16.92 9.81 26.02
C ALA A 61 -16.58 8.47 26.70
N PRO A 62 -16.76 7.33 26.00
CA PRO A 62 -16.37 6.03 26.53
C PRO A 62 -14.92 6.07 26.99
N ARG A 63 -14.62 5.43 28.12
CA ARG A 63 -13.25 5.16 28.56
C ARG A 63 -12.94 3.73 28.19
N PRO A 64 -12.28 3.49 27.04
CA PRO A 64 -12.04 2.13 26.60
C PRO A 64 -11.14 1.40 27.60
N SER A 65 -11.38 0.11 27.80
CA SER A 65 -10.46 -0.76 28.53
C SER A 65 -9.29 -1.20 27.65
N ASP A 66 -9.52 -1.29 26.35
CA ASP A 66 -8.52 -1.67 25.36
C ASP A 66 -7.44 -0.58 25.20
N PRO A 67 -6.13 -0.93 25.25
CA PRO A 67 -5.05 0.03 25.05
C PRO A 67 -5.11 0.79 23.71
N PHE A 68 -5.49 0.15 22.61
CA PHE A 68 -5.53 0.80 21.30
C PHE A 68 -6.65 1.82 21.23
N GLU A 69 -7.83 1.45 21.70
CA GLU A 69 -8.96 2.38 21.75
C GLU A 69 -8.65 3.55 22.69
N ARG A 70 -7.92 3.33 23.80
CA ARG A 70 -7.46 4.43 24.67
C ARG A 70 -6.51 5.39 23.97
N ASP A 71 -5.49 4.88 23.29
CA ASP A 71 -4.53 5.72 22.56
C ASP A 71 -5.20 6.47 21.42
N PHE A 72 -6.09 5.80 20.69
CA PHE A 72 -6.91 6.42 19.65
C PHE A 72 -7.77 7.53 20.22
N MET A 73 -8.52 7.27 21.29
CA MET A 73 -9.38 8.26 21.92
C MET A 73 -8.58 9.43 22.49
N ALA A 74 -7.41 9.18 23.09
CA ALA A 74 -6.54 10.24 23.58
C ALA A 74 -6.05 11.15 22.44
N ALA A 75 -5.58 10.56 21.32
CA ALA A 75 -5.15 11.32 20.15
C ALA A 75 -6.31 12.07 19.48
N PHE A 76 -7.47 11.44 19.37
CA PHE A 76 -8.68 12.04 18.82
C PHE A 76 -9.13 13.25 19.65
N LEU A 77 -9.17 13.10 20.98
CA LEU A 77 -9.51 14.17 21.92
C LEU A 77 -8.52 15.33 21.84
N ALA A 78 -7.22 15.03 21.72
CA ALA A 78 -6.19 16.07 21.59
C ALA A 78 -6.26 16.83 20.25
N ALA A 79 -6.72 16.17 19.18
CA ALA A 79 -6.77 16.74 17.83
C ALA A 79 -8.12 17.41 17.47
N THR A 80 -9.18 17.09 18.21
CA THR A 80 -10.53 17.60 17.92
C THR A 80 -10.80 18.85 18.73
N THR A 81 -11.16 19.95 18.08
CA THR A 81 -11.46 21.21 18.78
C THR A 81 -12.96 21.38 19.03
N SER A 82 -13.32 22.24 19.99
CA SER A 82 -14.72 22.64 20.22
C SER A 82 -15.36 23.22 18.95
N SER A 83 -14.61 24.02 18.18
CA SER A 83 -15.07 24.60 16.91
C SER A 83 -15.48 23.53 15.88
N GLN A 84 -14.71 22.46 15.74
CA GLN A 84 -15.02 21.34 14.83
C GLN A 84 -16.26 20.58 15.30
N PHE A 85 -16.40 20.39 16.61
CA PHE A 85 -17.59 19.77 17.20
C PHE A 85 -18.83 20.62 16.93
N TYR A 86 -18.81 21.91 17.23
CA TYR A 86 -19.98 22.77 17.02
C TYR A 86 -20.33 22.99 15.56
N ALA A 87 -19.36 22.99 14.65
CA ALA A 87 -19.63 23.06 13.22
C ALA A 87 -20.56 21.92 12.76
N LYS A 88 -20.39 20.72 13.32
CA LYS A 88 -21.24 19.55 13.04
C LYS A 88 -22.47 19.44 13.95
N ALA A 89 -22.41 19.97 15.17
CA ALA A 89 -23.54 19.95 16.09
C ALA A 89 -24.59 21.03 15.79
N THR A 90 -24.18 22.19 15.22
CA THR A 90 -25.09 23.31 14.92
C THR A 90 -26.26 22.92 14.02
N PRO A 91 -26.07 22.13 12.93
CA PRO A 91 -27.19 21.63 12.12
C PRO A 91 -28.17 20.73 12.88
N VAL A 92 -27.71 20.00 13.91
CA VAL A 92 -28.58 19.21 14.78
C VAL A 92 -29.45 20.15 15.61
N PHE A 93 -28.84 21.16 16.23
CA PHE A 93 -29.57 22.14 17.05
C PHE A 93 -30.57 22.98 16.25
N ALA A 94 -30.24 23.32 14.99
CA ALA A 94 -31.14 24.03 14.07
C ALA A 94 -32.47 23.31 13.77
N ARG A 95 -32.62 22.04 14.16
CA ARG A 95 -33.88 21.30 14.06
C ARG A 95 -34.83 21.56 15.23
N TYR A 96 -34.32 22.07 16.35
CA TYR A 96 -35.05 22.14 17.63
C TYR A 96 -35.16 23.56 18.19
N ILE A 97 -34.24 24.45 17.85
CA ILE A 97 -34.28 25.85 18.25
C ILE A 97 -34.36 26.75 17.01
N ASP A 98 -35.30 27.69 17.01
CA ASP A 98 -35.47 28.64 15.92
C ASP A 98 -34.43 29.79 16.01
N ALA A 99 -34.38 30.64 14.97
CA ALA A 99 -33.42 31.74 14.91
C ALA A 99 -33.59 32.77 16.03
N LYS A 100 -34.82 33.04 16.47
CA LYS A 100 -35.10 33.99 17.56
C LYS A 100 -34.63 33.44 18.89
N GLN A 101 -34.87 32.16 19.14
CA GLN A 101 -34.39 31.44 20.32
C GLN A 101 -32.86 31.39 20.31
N ALA A 102 -32.23 31.04 19.19
CA ALA A 102 -30.77 31.03 19.05
C ALA A 102 -30.15 32.39 19.37
N THR A 103 -30.65 33.49 18.79
CA THR A 103 -30.15 34.84 19.11
C THR A 103 -30.35 35.22 20.58
N THR A 104 -31.47 34.81 21.18
CA THR A 104 -31.73 35.03 22.61
C THR A 104 -30.71 34.28 23.48
N LEU A 105 -30.46 33.01 23.17
CA LEU A 105 -29.46 32.17 23.84
C LEU A 105 -28.04 32.74 23.65
N GLY A 106 -27.68 33.16 22.44
CA GLY A 106 -26.40 33.79 22.13
C GLY A 106 -26.20 35.12 22.86
N ALA A 107 -27.25 35.93 23.00
CA ALA A 107 -27.22 37.16 23.79
C ALA A 107 -26.99 36.86 25.29
N MET A 108 -27.70 35.86 25.83
CA MET A 108 -27.51 35.41 27.22
C MET A 108 -26.08 34.90 27.47
N ALA A 109 -25.54 34.09 26.57
CA ALA A 109 -24.18 33.56 26.65
C ALA A 109 -23.12 34.67 26.67
N ARG A 110 -23.35 35.73 25.89
CA ARG A 110 -22.51 36.94 25.84
C ARG A 110 -22.81 37.95 26.96
N LYS A 111 -23.63 37.58 27.96
CA LYS A 111 -24.05 38.41 29.10
C LYS A 111 -24.71 39.74 28.67
N LYS A 112 -25.41 39.73 27.53
CA LYS A 112 -26.20 40.88 27.07
C LYS A 112 -27.59 40.88 27.73
N PRO A 113 -28.18 42.05 27.98
CA PRO A 113 -29.51 42.15 28.58
C PRO A 113 -30.58 41.55 27.64
N VAL A 114 -31.44 40.71 28.19
CA VAL A 114 -32.55 40.04 27.51
C VAL A 114 -33.79 40.09 28.42
N PRO A 115 -34.99 40.40 27.92
CA PRO A 115 -36.22 40.39 28.73
C PRO A 115 -36.49 39.02 29.38
N LEU A 116 -36.93 39.00 30.64
CA LEU A 116 -37.11 37.77 31.44
C LEU A 116 -38.00 36.72 30.74
N GLY A 117 -39.11 37.15 30.13
CA GLY A 117 -39.99 36.24 29.39
C GLY A 117 -39.33 35.58 28.17
N GLN A 118 -38.40 36.28 27.51
CA GLN A 118 -37.64 35.73 26.38
C GLN A 118 -36.55 34.76 26.88
N GLN A 119 -35.91 35.06 28.02
CA GLN A 119 -34.95 34.15 28.65
C GLN A 119 -35.62 32.83 29.03
N GLN A 120 -36.79 32.88 29.68
CA GLN A 120 -37.52 31.68 30.10
C GLN A 120 -37.93 30.81 28.91
N ALA A 121 -38.48 31.42 27.86
CA ALA A 121 -38.87 30.70 26.64
C ALA A 121 -37.66 30.05 25.95
N ALA A 122 -36.53 30.76 25.84
CA ALA A 122 -35.31 30.25 25.23
C ALA A 122 -34.69 29.10 26.04
N LEU A 123 -34.66 29.21 27.38
CA LEU A 123 -34.19 28.14 28.25
C LEU A 123 -35.08 26.90 28.19
N GLN A 124 -36.41 27.06 28.14
CA GLN A 124 -37.33 25.91 27.98
C GLN A 124 -37.10 25.20 26.65
N ALA A 125 -36.93 25.95 25.55
CA ALA A 125 -36.60 25.38 24.25
C ALA A 125 -35.25 24.63 24.28
N TYR A 126 -34.25 25.19 24.97
CA TYR A 126 -32.97 24.53 25.18
C TYR A 126 -33.11 23.21 25.95
N TRP A 127 -33.85 23.17 27.07
CA TRP A 127 -34.00 21.93 27.85
C TRP A 127 -34.73 20.83 27.08
N ALA A 128 -35.74 21.20 26.29
CA ALA A 128 -36.40 20.26 25.38
C ALA A 128 -35.44 19.72 24.32
N MET A 129 -34.61 20.60 23.75
CA MET A 129 -33.56 20.24 22.80
C MET A 129 -32.46 19.36 23.43
N ASP A 130 -31.90 19.67 24.60
CA ASP A 130 -30.83 18.90 25.27
C ASP A 130 -31.26 17.42 25.44
N LYS A 131 -32.53 17.20 25.81
CA LYS A 131 -33.12 15.86 25.93
C LYS A 131 -33.25 15.12 24.59
N GLN A 132 -33.54 15.83 23.49
CA GLN A 132 -33.79 15.23 22.17
C GLN A 132 -32.52 15.09 21.32
N ALA A 133 -31.59 16.05 21.45
CA ALA A 133 -30.37 16.12 20.65
C ALA A 133 -29.27 15.16 21.14
N GLY A 134 -29.33 14.68 22.39
CA GLY A 134 -28.31 13.79 22.98
C GLY A 134 -27.88 12.62 22.08
N PRO A 135 -28.81 11.78 21.55
CA PRO A 135 -28.47 10.69 20.63
C PRO A 135 -27.84 11.16 19.31
N GLU A 136 -28.27 12.31 18.77
CA GLU A 136 -27.74 12.87 17.53
C GLU A 136 -26.35 13.46 17.72
N LEU A 137 -26.05 14.03 18.89
CA LEU A 137 -24.73 14.52 19.24
C LEU A 137 -23.74 13.36 19.46
N GLY A 138 -24.21 12.23 19.98
CA GLY A 138 -23.44 10.99 19.97
C GLY A 138 -23.04 10.55 18.55
N ARG A 139 -23.91 10.76 17.55
CA ARG A 139 -23.58 10.52 16.13
C ARG A 139 -22.53 11.51 15.62
N VAL A 140 -22.65 12.79 15.95
CA VAL A 140 -21.64 13.82 15.60
C VAL A 140 -20.25 13.42 16.13
N TRP A 141 -20.18 12.93 17.36
CA TRP A 141 -18.93 12.44 17.95
C TRP A 141 -18.36 11.24 17.19
N ASN A 142 -19.21 10.26 16.88
CA ASN A 142 -18.80 9.08 16.10
C ASN A 142 -18.34 9.44 14.68
N GLU A 143 -18.99 10.42 14.04
CA GLU A 143 -18.59 10.93 12.73
C GLU A 143 -17.21 11.59 12.78
N LEU A 144 -16.96 12.46 13.75
CA LEU A 144 -15.65 13.11 13.94
C LEU A 144 -14.56 12.08 14.24
N SER A 145 -14.85 11.10 15.09
CA SER A 145 -13.95 9.99 15.40
C SER A 145 -13.61 9.20 14.14
N LYS A 146 -14.60 8.86 13.31
CA LYS A 146 -14.39 8.18 12.03
C LYS A 146 -13.53 9.01 11.07
N GLU A 147 -13.82 10.30 10.91
CA GLU A 147 -13.02 11.21 10.06
C GLU A 147 -11.58 11.35 10.55
N PHE A 148 -11.37 11.40 11.87
CA PHE A 148 -10.04 11.38 12.47
C PHE A 148 -9.30 10.09 12.13
N GLY A 149 -9.91 8.92 12.34
CA GLY A 149 -9.31 7.63 12.00
C GLY A 149 -8.93 7.52 10.52
N GLN A 150 -9.80 7.96 9.62
CA GLN A 150 -9.53 8.00 8.17
C GLN A 150 -8.33 8.88 7.83
N ARG A 151 -8.22 10.08 8.42
CA ARG A 151 -7.08 10.97 8.20
C ARG A 151 -5.77 10.34 8.69
N MET A 152 -5.79 9.69 9.84
CA MET A 152 -4.59 9.04 10.40
C MET A 152 -4.14 7.85 9.55
N GLN A 153 -5.09 7.06 9.04
CA GLN A 153 -4.79 5.99 8.09
C GLN A 153 -4.20 6.54 6.78
N ALA A 154 -4.79 7.59 6.21
CA ALA A 154 -4.26 8.22 5.00
C ALA A 154 -2.83 8.76 5.21
N ARG A 155 -2.54 9.32 6.39
CA ARG A 155 -1.19 9.74 6.77
C ARG A 155 -0.22 8.56 6.87
N ALA A 156 -0.64 7.44 7.45
CA ALA A 156 0.16 6.22 7.51
C ALA A 156 0.51 5.69 6.13
N THR A 157 -0.48 5.60 5.25
CA THR A 157 -0.30 5.21 3.84
C THR A 157 0.67 6.15 3.11
N ALA A 158 0.52 7.47 3.27
CA ALA A 158 1.40 8.44 2.63
C ALA A 158 2.85 8.30 3.12
N GLU A 159 3.05 8.02 4.41
CA GLU A 159 4.38 7.82 5.00
C GLU A 159 5.04 6.54 4.48
N ILE A 160 4.29 5.43 4.38
CA ILE A 160 4.79 4.18 3.77
C ILE A 160 5.23 4.43 2.32
N ARG A 161 4.41 5.13 1.53
CA ARG A 161 4.74 5.47 0.13
C ARG A 161 6.00 6.32 0.03
N ARG A 162 6.12 7.35 0.87
CA ARG A 162 7.30 8.21 0.92
C ARG A 162 8.55 7.39 1.25
N ALA A 163 8.47 6.59 2.31
CA ALA A 163 9.55 5.72 2.77
C ALA A 163 10.03 4.74 1.69
N VAL A 164 9.13 4.24 0.87
CA VAL A 164 9.48 3.26 -0.17
C VAL A 164 10.00 3.94 -1.44
N ALA A 165 9.51 5.13 -1.77
CA ALA A 165 10.17 5.97 -2.77
C ALA A 165 11.62 6.29 -2.36
N ASP A 166 11.83 6.57 -1.08
CA ASP A 166 13.14 6.85 -0.49
C ASP A 166 14.08 5.63 -0.57
N LEU A 167 13.57 4.43 -0.24
CA LEU A 167 14.27 3.15 -0.45
C LEU A 167 14.70 2.94 -1.90
N ALA A 168 13.80 3.19 -2.85
CA ALA A 168 14.09 2.98 -4.27
C ALA A 168 15.13 3.97 -4.82
N ALA A 169 15.21 5.17 -4.25
CA ALA A 169 16.18 6.19 -4.62
C ALA A 169 17.58 5.90 -4.03
N HIS A 170 17.67 5.34 -2.82
CA HIS A 170 18.92 5.15 -2.08
C HIS A 170 19.43 3.70 -2.10
N ARG A 171 19.42 3.07 -3.27
CA ARG A 171 19.83 1.67 -3.41
C ARG A 171 21.25 1.42 -2.91
N GLY A 172 21.39 0.40 -2.06
CA GLY A 172 22.69 0.00 -1.51
C GLY A 172 22.54 -0.69 -0.16
N THR A 173 23.49 -1.58 0.14
CA THR A 173 23.56 -2.24 1.45
C THR A 173 23.83 -1.21 2.55
N GLY A 174 22.98 -1.17 3.57
CA GLY A 174 23.15 -0.32 4.75
C GLY A 174 22.31 0.95 4.82
N TYR A 175 21.47 1.23 3.81
CA TYR A 175 20.52 2.33 3.91
C TYR A 175 19.42 2.03 4.94
N THR A 176 19.20 2.97 5.87
CA THR A 176 18.16 2.86 6.91
C THR A 176 17.10 3.92 6.69
N VAL A 177 15.87 3.49 6.43
CA VAL A 177 14.72 4.39 6.28
C VAL A 177 14.33 4.95 7.65
N LYS A 178 14.18 6.26 7.72
CA LYS A 178 13.54 6.92 8.87
C LYS A 178 12.07 7.15 8.56
N LEU A 179 11.18 6.71 9.44
CA LEU A 179 9.75 6.98 9.36
C LEU A 179 9.37 8.16 10.25
N ASN A 180 8.56 9.05 9.69
CA ASN A 180 7.90 10.09 10.48
C ASN A 180 6.80 9.45 11.33
N LYS A 181 6.64 9.95 12.57
CA LYS A 181 5.52 9.55 13.41
C LYS A 181 4.20 10.00 12.78
N ILE A 182 3.27 9.06 12.66
CA ILE A 182 1.88 9.26 12.25
C ILE A 182 1.12 9.89 13.42
N GLY A 183 1.40 9.44 14.66
CA GLY A 183 0.79 9.94 15.88
C GLY A 183 -0.21 8.97 16.53
N LEU A 184 -0.30 7.73 16.02
CA LEU A 184 -0.98 6.62 16.66
C LEU A 184 0.00 5.45 16.75
N PRO A 185 0.35 4.95 17.96
CA PRO A 185 1.39 3.93 18.12
C PRO A 185 1.19 2.67 17.27
N PHE A 186 -0.06 2.22 17.10
CA PHE A 186 -0.35 1.05 16.27
C PHE A 186 -0.15 1.34 14.76
N LEU A 187 -0.47 2.54 14.28
CA LEU A 187 -0.21 2.93 12.90
C LEU A 187 1.29 3.13 12.65
N ASP A 188 2.01 3.70 13.61
CA ASP A 188 3.47 3.81 13.58
C ASP A 188 4.10 2.42 13.43
N ARG A 189 3.60 1.45 14.21
CA ARG A 189 4.08 0.06 14.15
C ARG A 189 3.71 -0.63 12.84
N LEU A 190 2.49 -0.47 12.34
CA LEU A 190 2.07 -1.04 11.05
C LEU A 190 2.88 -0.46 9.88
N ALA A 191 3.13 0.85 9.88
CA ALA A 191 3.95 1.50 8.87
C ALA A 191 5.40 1.00 8.92
N TRP A 192 5.96 0.84 10.11
CA TRP A 192 7.28 0.25 10.29
C TRP A 192 7.35 -1.19 9.78
N LEU A 193 6.38 -2.05 10.12
CA LEU A 193 6.32 -3.43 9.66
C LEU A 193 6.25 -3.52 8.13
N SER A 194 5.44 -2.64 7.51
CA SER A 194 5.29 -2.59 6.06
C SER A 194 6.61 -2.23 5.38
N VAL A 195 7.26 -1.16 5.84
CA VAL A 195 8.52 -0.68 5.24
C VAL A 195 9.66 -1.65 5.50
N ASN A 196 9.72 -2.27 6.68
CA ASN A 196 10.74 -3.26 6.99
C ASN A 196 10.61 -4.52 6.13
N ASN A 197 9.38 -5.02 5.93
CA ASN A 197 9.14 -6.15 5.04
C ASN A 197 9.60 -5.85 3.60
N ILE A 198 9.26 -4.67 3.08
CA ILE A 198 9.70 -4.23 1.74
C ILE A 198 11.22 -4.17 1.66
N LEU A 199 11.89 -3.58 2.65
CA LEU A 199 13.34 -3.48 2.69
C LEU A 199 14.01 -4.86 2.67
N HIS A 200 13.50 -5.82 3.45
CA HIS A 200 14.01 -7.19 3.46
C HIS A 200 13.90 -7.85 2.08
N GLN A 201 12.74 -7.70 1.43
CA GLN A 201 12.51 -8.26 0.10
C GLN A 201 13.39 -7.58 -0.95
N MET A 202 13.57 -6.24 -0.88
CA MET A 202 14.48 -5.51 -1.77
C MET A 202 15.91 -6.02 -1.66
N ASN A 203 16.40 -6.16 -0.42
CA ASN A 203 17.75 -6.63 -0.17
C ASN A 203 17.95 -8.08 -0.65
N ALA A 204 16.93 -8.93 -0.52
CA ALA A 204 16.98 -10.30 -1.02
C ALA A 204 17.09 -10.35 -2.56
N SER A 205 16.29 -9.55 -3.26
CA SER A 205 16.36 -9.45 -4.73
C SER A 205 17.66 -8.81 -5.20
N ASP A 206 18.13 -7.74 -4.56
CA ASP A 206 19.39 -7.08 -4.90
C ASP A 206 20.59 -8.02 -4.68
N LEU A 207 20.56 -8.85 -3.63
CA LEU A 207 21.59 -9.86 -3.37
C LEU A 207 21.59 -10.95 -4.46
N MET A 208 20.42 -11.41 -4.90
CA MET A 208 20.31 -12.37 -6.01
C MET A 208 20.91 -11.79 -7.29
N ASP A 209 20.49 -10.59 -7.67
CA ASP A 209 20.96 -9.90 -8.86
C ASP A 209 22.48 -9.71 -8.81
N HIS A 210 23.00 -9.20 -7.68
CA HIS A 210 24.42 -8.98 -7.50
C HIS A 210 25.23 -10.28 -7.58
N SER A 211 24.73 -11.37 -7.00
CA SER A 211 25.39 -12.68 -7.04
C SER A 211 25.47 -13.21 -8.48
N CYS A 212 24.37 -13.13 -9.24
CA CYS A 212 24.34 -13.55 -10.63
C CYS A 212 25.22 -12.69 -11.55
N GLN A 213 25.22 -11.38 -11.34
CA GLN A 213 26.06 -10.45 -12.09
C GLN A 213 27.54 -10.66 -11.78
N SER A 214 27.90 -10.84 -10.50
CA SER A 214 29.28 -11.09 -10.07
C SER A 214 29.80 -12.44 -10.53
N ALA A 215 28.92 -13.45 -10.64
CA ALA A 215 29.22 -14.72 -11.26
C ALA A 215 29.38 -14.62 -12.80
N GLY A 216 29.00 -13.50 -13.41
CA GLY A 216 29.22 -13.23 -14.84
C GLY A 216 28.27 -13.99 -15.76
N ILE A 217 27.01 -14.24 -15.36
CA ILE A 217 26.04 -15.04 -16.14
C ILE A 217 25.93 -14.65 -17.62
N GLU A 218 25.95 -13.34 -17.92
CA GLU A 218 25.88 -12.86 -19.30
C GLU A 218 27.10 -13.23 -20.13
N THR A 219 28.29 -13.25 -19.52
CA THR A 219 29.53 -13.62 -20.19
C THR A 219 29.65 -15.13 -20.29
N ALA A 220 29.31 -15.86 -19.21
CA ALA A 220 29.46 -17.31 -19.12
C ALA A 220 28.61 -18.06 -20.17
N LEU A 221 27.48 -17.50 -20.59
CA LEU A 221 26.57 -18.10 -21.57
C LEU A 221 26.81 -17.63 -23.02
N GLN A 222 27.84 -16.83 -23.29
CA GLN A 222 28.18 -16.43 -24.66
C GLN A 222 28.68 -17.63 -25.47
N ALA A 223 28.28 -17.74 -26.74
CA ALA A 223 28.68 -18.81 -27.66
C ALA A 223 30.20 -19.04 -27.66
N GLN A 224 30.98 -17.97 -27.84
CA GLN A 224 32.44 -18.00 -27.83
C GLN A 224 33.02 -18.53 -26.50
N LYS A 225 32.39 -18.19 -25.37
CA LYS A 225 32.81 -18.66 -24.05
C LYS A 225 32.47 -20.12 -23.84
N LEU A 226 31.28 -20.57 -24.26
CA LEU A 226 30.87 -21.97 -24.14
C LEU A 226 31.80 -22.94 -24.89
N LEU A 227 32.35 -22.54 -26.03
CA LEU A 227 33.27 -23.37 -26.82
C LEU A 227 34.74 -23.32 -26.37
N ALA A 228 35.11 -22.39 -25.49
CA ALA A 228 36.47 -22.28 -24.94
C ALA A 228 36.80 -23.48 -24.01
N GLU A 229 38.09 -23.81 -23.83
CA GLU A 229 38.58 -25.02 -23.12
C GLU A 229 37.84 -25.32 -21.81
N ASN A 230 37.60 -24.29 -20.99
CA ASN A 230 36.89 -24.36 -19.69
C ASN A 230 35.50 -23.69 -19.68
N GLY A 231 34.97 -23.37 -20.86
CA GLY A 231 33.73 -22.63 -21.04
C GLY A 231 32.51 -23.24 -20.37
N ILE A 232 32.25 -24.51 -20.68
CA ILE A 232 31.13 -25.28 -20.13
C ILE A 232 31.20 -25.38 -18.60
N ALA A 233 32.38 -25.65 -18.05
CA ALA A 233 32.57 -25.76 -16.60
C ALA A 233 32.27 -24.41 -15.90
N ALA A 234 32.76 -23.31 -16.46
CA ALA A 234 32.48 -21.96 -15.96
C ALA A 234 30.98 -21.61 -16.05
N ALA A 235 30.32 -21.97 -17.16
CA ALA A 235 28.88 -21.76 -17.33
C ALA A 235 28.05 -22.53 -16.28
N ARG A 236 28.38 -23.80 -16.04
CA ARG A 236 27.73 -24.61 -14.99
C ARG A 236 27.89 -23.99 -13.60
N GLN A 237 29.12 -23.65 -13.22
CA GLN A 237 29.40 -23.02 -11.92
C GLN A 237 28.63 -21.70 -11.76
N THR A 238 28.53 -20.92 -12.83
CA THR A 238 27.78 -19.65 -12.84
C THR A 238 26.28 -19.88 -12.65
N LEU A 239 25.70 -20.84 -13.37
CA LEU A 239 24.28 -21.22 -13.22
C LEU A 239 23.99 -21.77 -11.83
N ASP A 240 24.89 -22.54 -11.24
CA ASP A 240 24.74 -23.05 -9.87
C ASP A 240 24.83 -21.95 -8.82
N THR A 241 25.72 -20.96 -9.02
CA THR A 241 25.78 -19.76 -8.17
C THR A 241 24.48 -18.97 -8.24
N CYS A 242 23.93 -18.80 -9.44
CA CYS A 242 22.64 -18.15 -9.63
C CYS A 242 21.47 -18.92 -9.00
N GLN A 243 21.47 -20.26 -9.11
CA GLN A 243 20.46 -21.11 -8.48
C GLN A 243 20.50 -20.97 -6.95
N GLN A 244 21.68 -21.02 -6.34
CA GLN A 244 21.84 -20.83 -4.90
C GLN A 244 21.38 -19.43 -4.45
N ALA A 245 21.68 -18.40 -5.24
CA ALA A 245 21.24 -17.04 -4.97
C ALA A 245 19.70 -16.90 -5.07
N LEU A 246 19.08 -17.56 -6.05
CA LEU A 246 17.62 -17.61 -6.20
C LEU A 246 16.96 -18.31 -5.00
N GLU A 247 17.48 -19.47 -4.59
CA GLU A 247 16.97 -20.21 -3.41
C GLU A 247 17.11 -19.40 -2.13
N ALA A 248 18.23 -18.67 -1.96
CA ALA A 248 18.44 -17.77 -0.83
C ALA A 248 17.42 -16.61 -0.83
N MET A 249 17.12 -16.04 -1.99
CA MET A 249 16.10 -15.00 -2.13
C MET A 249 14.70 -15.55 -1.78
N GLU A 250 14.32 -16.71 -2.32
CA GLU A 250 13.03 -17.35 -2.05
C GLU A 250 12.83 -17.60 -0.55
N LYS A 251 13.84 -18.18 0.11
CA LYS A 251 13.84 -18.42 1.55
C LYS A 251 13.76 -17.13 2.37
N SER A 252 14.48 -16.08 1.95
CA SER A 252 14.42 -14.77 2.61
C SER A 252 13.04 -14.14 2.47
N ASN A 253 12.41 -14.25 1.31
CA ASN A 253 11.06 -13.72 1.07
C ASN A 253 10.00 -14.46 1.88
N GLU A 254 10.10 -15.79 1.97
CA GLU A 254 9.23 -16.61 2.83
C GLU A 254 9.36 -16.22 4.31
N LEU A 255 10.61 -16.08 4.80
CA LEU A 255 10.84 -15.66 6.18
C LEU A 255 10.28 -14.27 6.47
N ALA A 256 10.50 -13.31 5.57
CA ALA A 256 9.98 -11.95 5.70
C ALA A 256 8.44 -11.92 5.72
N PHE A 257 7.80 -12.66 4.83
CA PHE A 257 6.34 -12.79 4.78
C PHE A 257 5.77 -13.40 6.08
N ASN A 258 6.33 -14.54 6.51
CA ASN A 258 5.88 -15.22 7.73
C ASN A 258 6.09 -14.34 8.97
N GLN A 259 7.23 -13.63 9.05
CA GLN A 259 7.50 -12.69 10.13
C GLN A 259 6.49 -11.54 10.15
N LEU A 260 6.21 -10.93 8.99
CA LEU A 260 5.20 -9.87 8.87
C LEU A 260 3.83 -10.36 9.33
N HIS A 261 3.41 -11.56 8.89
CA HIS A 261 2.13 -12.14 9.28
C HIS A 261 2.03 -12.35 10.81
N GLN A 262 3.07 -12.94 11.42
CA GLN A 262 3.11 -13.14 12.86
C GLN A 262 3.13 -11.81 13.63
N ASP A 263 3.89 -10.82 13.15
CA ASP A 263 3.95 -9.51 13.77
C ASP A 263 2.59 -8.79 13.71
N ILE A 264 1.85 -8.89 12.59
CA ILE A 264 0.49 -8.34 12.47
C ILE A 264 -0.46 -9.01 13.47
N LEU A 265 -0.41 -10.35 13.58
CA LEU A 265 -1.23 -11.09 14.55
C LEU A 265 -0.89 -10.71 16.00
N ALA A 266 0.40 -10.51 16.30
CA ALA A 266 0.88 -10.13 17.62
C ALA A 266 0.41 -8.72 18.06
N LEU A 267 0.05 -7.85 17.12
CA LEU A 267 -0.52 -6.54 17.44
C LEU A 267 -1.91 -6.61 18.09
N LYS A 268 -2.60 -7.77 18.08
CA LYS A 268 -3.92 -7.95 18.72
C LYS A 268 -4.90 -6.81 18.40
N LEU A 269 -4.91 -6.36 17.15
CA LEU A 269 -5.69 -5.19 16.75
C LEU A 269 -7.19 -5.47 16.88
N PRO A 270 -7.99 -4.48 17.28
CA PRO A 270 -9.45 -4.61 17.29
C PRO A 270 -9.99 -5.07 15.94
N GLN A 271 -11.03 -5.92 15.98
CA GLN A 271 -11.76 -6.28 14.76
C GLN A 271 -12.30 -5.00 14.09
N GLY A 272 -11.94 -4.78 12.82
CA GLY A 272 -12.34 -3.59 12.07
C GLY A 272 -11.25 -2.56 11.79
N VAL A 273 -10.01 -2.74 12.28
CA VAL A 273 -8.85 -1.97 11.81
C VAL A 273 -8.49 -2.41 10.39
N GLY A 274 -9.14 -1.79 9.39
CA GLY A 274 -9.01 -2.19 7.98
C GLY A 274 -7.58 -2.16 7.44
N MET A 275 -6.70 -1.34 8.01
CA MET A 275 -5.31 -1.24 7.55
C MET A 275 -4.50 -2.52 7.78
N ALA A 276 -4.73 -3.26 8.88
CA ALA A 276 -3.99 -4.49 9.15
C ALA A 276 -4.43 -5.64 8.24
N ALA A 277 -5.74 -5.77 8.00
CA ALA A 277 -6.28 -6.72 7.05
C ALA A 277 -5.82 -6.40 5.61
N GLU A 278 -5.80 -5.12 5.23
CA GLU A 278 -5.27 -4.71 3.93
C GLU A 278 -3.77 -5.00 3.82
N LEU A 279 -2.99 -4.75 4.87
CA LEU A 279 -1.57 -5.07 4.90
C LEU A 279 -1.32 -6.58 4.74
N ASP A 280 -2.06 -7.43 5.47
CA ASP A 280 -1.95 -8.90 5.36
C ASP A 280 -2.34 -9.38 3.96
N LYS A 281 -3.42 -8.83 3.40
CA LYS A 281 -3.85 -9.12 2.03
C LYS A 281 -2.76 -8.77 1.02
N LYS A 282 -2.16 -7.57 1.14
CA LYS A 282 -1.06 -7.14 0.26
C LYS A 282 0.18 -8.00 0.45
N ALA A 283 0.52 -8.38 1.70
CA ALA A 283 1.58 -9.33 2.03
C ALA A 283 1.44 -10.62 1.22
N ARG A 284 0.22 -11.17 1.16
CA ARG A 284 -0.09 -12.39 0.41
C ARG A 284 0.00 -12.18 -1.09
N GLU A 285 -0.62 -11.13 -1.64
CA GLU A 285 -0.55 -10.83 -3.08
C GLU A 285 0.91 -10.72 -3.56
N PHE A 286 1.76 -10.09 -2.77
CA PHE A 286 3.18 -9.96 -3.08
C PHE A 286 3.96 -11.27 -2.91
N TYR A 287 3.64 -12.05 -1.89
CA TYR A 287 4.25 -13.37 -1.70
C TYR A 287 3.90 -14.30 -2.88
N ASP A 288 2.65 -14.31 -3.33
CA ASP A 288 2.19 -15.05 -4.51
C ASP A 288 2.93 -14.61 -5.78
N PHE A 289 3.13 -13.30 -5.94
CA PHE A 289 3.98 -12.77 -7.02
C PHE A 289 5.41 -13.33 -6.91
N SER A 290 6.01 -13.30 -5.71
CA SER A 290 7.38 -13.75 -5.47
C SER A 290 7.56 -15.24 -5.75
N LEU A 291 6.56 -16.06 -5.44
CA LEU A 291 6.56 -17.49 -5.77
C LEU A 291 6.54 -17.74 -7.28
N LYS A 292 5.65 -17.05 -8.02
CA LYS A 292 5.58 -17.14 -9.49
C LYS A 292 6.87 -16.65 -10.14
N TYR A 293 7.44 -15.58 -9.59
CA TYR A 293 8.71 -15.03 -10.03
C TYR A 293 9.85 -16.05 -9.88
N GLY A 294 9.95 -16.67 -8.71
CA GLY A 294 10.94 -17.69 -8.40
C GLY A 294 10.77 -18.94 -9.27
N GLU A 295 9.54 -19.38 -9.51
CA GLU A 295 9.23 -20.50 -10.39
C GLU A 295 9.71 -20.25 -11.83
N LEU A 296 9.36 -19.11 -12.43
CA LEU A 296 9.79 -18.77 -13.79
C LEU A 296 11.32 -18.63 -13.88
N SER A 297 11.95 -18.07 -12.84
CA SER A 297 13.41 -17.94 -12.78
C SER A 297 14.11 -19.29 -12.69
N ARG A 298 13.56 -20.24 -11.92
CA ARG A 298 14.06 -21.61 -11.83
C ARG A 298 13.93 -22.34 -13.17
N GLN A 299 12.79 -22.22 -13.83
CA GLN A 299 12.57 -22.78 -15.17
C GLN A 299 13.57 -22.20 -16.19
N LEU A 300 13.86 -20.90 -16.11
CA LEU A 300 14.84 -20.24 -16.97
C LEU A 300 16.27 -20.76 -16.75
N LEU A 301 16.71 -20.89 -15.50
CA LEU A 301 18.02 -21.48 -15.17
C LEU A 301 18.12 -22.92 -15.66
N GLU A 302 17.05 -23.70 -15.53
CA GLU A 302 17.01 -25.09 -16.00
C GLU A 302 17.04 -25.20 -17.54
N ALA A 303 16.35 -24.30 -18.24
CA ALA A 303 16.45 -24.20 -19.71
C ALA A 303 17.87 -23.84 -20.16
N GLN A 304 18.54 -22.91 -19.45
CA GLN A 304 19.94 -22.57 -19.72
C GLN A 304 20.89 -23.75 -19.45
N ARG A 305 20.69 -24.52 -18.38
CA ARG A 305 21.48 -25.75 -18.11
C ARG A 305 21.31 -26.80 -19.21
N ARG A 306 20.09 -26.98 -19.73
CA ARG A 306 19.84 -27.87 -20.87
C ARG A 306 20.58 -27.41 -22.12
N LEU A 307 20.58 -26.11 -22.43
CA LEU A 307 21.35 -25.56 -23.54
C LEU A 307 22.87 -25.80 -23.37
N VAL A 308 23.42 -25.51 -22.19
CA VAL A 308 24.84 -25.76 -21.89
C VAL A 308 25.19 -27.25 -22.05
N SER A 309 24.31 -28.15 -21.61
CA SER A 309 24.52 -29.60 -21.73
C SER A 309 24.46 -30.10 -23.18
N LEU A 310 23.57 -29.51 -23.99
CA LEU A 310 23.53 -29.77 -25.44
C LEU A 310 24.83 -29.34 -26.12
N VAL A 311 25.30 -28.12 -25.84
CA VAL A 311 26.56 -27.59 -26.40
C VAL A 311 27.75 -28.44 -25.96
N GLU A 312 27.79 -28.90 -24.71
CA GLU A 312 28.84 -29.81 -24.24
C GLU A 312 28.85 -31.13 -25.03
N ALA A 313 27.67 -31.76 -25.19
CA ALA A 313 27.52 -33.04 -25.86
C ALA A 313 27.84 -32.98 -27.37
N ARG A 314 27.86 -31.78 -27.97
CA ARG A 314 28.12 -31.53 -29.39
C ARG A 314 29.37 -30.69 -29.63
N ARG A 315 30.15 -30.40 -28.59
CA ARG A 315 31.25 -29.44 -28.65
C ARG A 315 32.27 -29.72 -29.76
N ALA A 316 32.57 -30.99 -30.02
CA ALA A 316 33.54 -31.40 -31.04
C ALA A 316 33.08 -31.14 -32.48
N THR A 317 31.77 -31.00 -32.70
CA THR A 317 31.13 -30.83 -34.02
C THR A 317 30.49 -29.46 -34.19
N ILE A 318 30.60 -28.57 -33.20
CA ILE A 318 30.14 -27.18 -33.31
C ILE A 318 31.29 -26.29 -33.76
N GLN A 319 31.04 -25.49 -34.79
CA GLN A 319 31.96 -24.44 -35.25
C GLN A 319 31.38 -23.06 -34.94
N MET A 320 32.25 -22.05 -34.83
CA MET A 320 31.82 -20.65 -34.79
C MET A 320 31.91 -20.04 -36.17
N GLU A 321 30.82 -19.43 -36.62
CA GLU A 321 30.83 -18.53 -37.78
C GLU A 321 30.31 -17.16 -37.34
N GLY A 322 31.23 -16.19 -37.20
CA GLY A 322 30.93 -14.93 -36.54
C GLY A 322 30.52 -15.14 -35.07
N ASP A 323 29.30 -14.74 -34.73
CA ASP A 323 28.72 -14.88 -33.39
C ASP A 323 27.73 -16.06 -33.27
N ALA A 324 27.58 -16.87 -34.34
CA ALA A 324 26.65 -17.99 -34.38
C ALA A 324 27.36 -19.33 -34.14
N LEU A 325 26.66 -20.24 -33.43
CA LEU A 325 27.02 -21.65 -33.32
C LEU A 325 26.51 -22.40 -34.56
N MET A 326 27.43 -22.96 -35.32
CA MET A 326 27.14 -23.78 -36.49
C MET A 326 27.19 -25.26 -36.10
N PHE A 327 26.06 -25.95 -36.24
CA PHE A 327 25.95 -27.38 -35.93
C PHE A 327 26.04 -28.20 -37.21
N GLU A 328 26.69 -29.37 -37.15
CA GLU A 328 26.84 -30.28 -38.30
C GLU A 328 25.54 -30.97 -38.71
N SER A 329 24.59 -31.16 -37.78
CA SER A 329 23.34 -31.89 -38.04
C SER A 329 22.11 -31.00 -37.93
N ASN A 330 21.13 -31.23 -38.80
CA ASN A 330 19.83 -30.54 -38.73
C ASN A 330 19.08 -30.86 -37.42
N GLU A 331 19.27 -32.05 -36.87
CA GLU A 331 18.66 -32.45 -35.59
C GLU A 331 19.19 -31.59 -34.44
N ASP A 332 20.51 -31.36 -34.38
CA ASP A 332 21.12 -30.51 -33.35
C ASP A 332 20.69 -29.04 -33.50
N VAL A 333 20.55 -28.54 -34.73
CA VAL A 333 19.99 -27.19 -34.98
C VAL A 333 18.56 -27.08 -34.45
N ILE A 334 17.71 -28.08 -34.70
CA ILE A 334 16.32 -28.11 -34.20
C ILE A 334 16.33 -28.13 -32.67
N GLU A 335 17.18 -28.94 -32.06
CA GLU A 335 17.24 -29.06 -30.60
C GLU A 335 17.77 -27.77 -29.94
N ALA A 336 18.81 -27.16 -30.50
CA ALA A 336 19.36 -25.88 -30.02
C ALA A 336 18.34 -24.74 -30.17
N ASN A 337 17.64 -24.67 -31.31
CA ASN A 337 16.57 -23.69 -31.53
C ASN A 337 15.39 -23.89 -30.58
N ARG A 338 15.03 -25.15 -30.27
CA ARG A 338 14.00 -25.46 -29.27
C ARG A 338 14.40 -24.96 -27.89
N ALA A 339 15.63 -25.23 -27.46
CA ALA A 339 16.14 -24.75 -26.17
C ALA A 339 16.23 -23.22 -26.11
N GLY A 340 16.72 -22.58 -27.18
CA GLY A 340 16.75 -21.12 -27.30
C GLY A 340 15.35 -20.48 -27.29
N GLY A 341 14.39 -21.08 -27.98
CA GLY A 341 12.98 -20.65 -27.99
C GLY A 341 12.32 -20.77 -26.61
N GLU A 342 12.60 -21.84 -25.87
CA GLU A 342 12.14 -22.02 -24.48
C GLU A 342 12.71 -20.92 -23.56
N ILE A 343 14.02 -20.64 -23.64
CA ILE A 343 14.67 -19.56 -22.90
C ILE A 343 14.03 -18.20 -23.23
N ALA A 344 13.83 -17.89 -24.52
CA ALA A 344 13.22 -16.63 -24.95
C ALA A 344 11.77 -16.49 -24.43
N SER A 345 10.99 -17.56 -24.48
CA SER A 345 9.62 -17.60 -23.94
C SER A 345 9.60 -17.35 -22.43
N LEU A 346 10.51 -17.97 -21.68
CA LEU A 346 10.62 -17.78 -20.23
C LEU A 346 11.06 -16.36 -19.87
N VAL A 347 12.03 -15.79 -20.58
CA VAL A 347 12.41 -14.38 -20.42
C VAL A 347 11.22 -13.46 -20.65
N LYS A 348 10.42 -13.71 -21.70
CA LYS A 348 9.19 -12.96 -21.96
C LYS A 348 8.18 -13.13 -20.82
N ALA A 349 7.97 -14.35 -20.32
CA ALA A 349 7.04 -14.61 -19.22
C ALA A 349 7.44 -13.88 -17.92
N VAL A 350 8.75 -13.84 -17.60
CA VAL A 350 9.27 -13.04 -16.47
C VAL A 350 9.00 -11.56 -16.70
N ASN A 351 9.25 -11.04 -17.90
CA ASN A 351 8.96 -9.64 -18.25
C ASN A 351 7.47 -9.31 -18.14
N ASP A 352 6.60 -10.16 -18.67
CA ASP A 352 5.16 -9.97 -18.62
C ASP A 352 4.62 -9.99 -17.19
N LEU A 353 5.12 -10.90 -16.35
CA LEU A 353 4.78 -10.97 -14.92
C LEU A 353 5.15 -9.66 -14.20
N VAL A 354 6.40 -9.19 -14.38
CA VAL A 354 6.88 -7.95 -13.76
C VAL A 354 6.11 -6.73 -14.29
N TYR A 355 5.84 -6.69 -15.60
CA TYR A 355 5.07 -5.61 -16.22
C TYR A 355 3.63 -5.55 -15.70
N GLN A 356 2.94 -6.71 -15.63
CA GLN A 356 1.58 -6.78 -15.08
C GLN A 356 1.54 -6.25 -13.64
N GLU A 357 2.54 -6.59 -12.84
CA GLU A 357 2.61 -6.14 -11.46
C GLU A 357 2.88 -4.62 -11.37
N ARG A 358 3.72 -4.08 -12.26
CA ARG A 358 3.92 -2.63 -12.40
C ARG A 358 2.61 -1.91 -12.76
N GLN A 359 1.80 -2.46 -13.66
CA GLN A 359 0.52 -1.86 -14.05
C GLN A 359 -0.54 -1.85 -12.94
N LYS A 360 -0.52 -2.84 -12.05
CA LYS A 360 -1.41 -2.89 -10.87
C LYS A 360 -0.97 -1.93 -9.76
N SER A 361 0.32 -1.58 -9.73
CA SER A 361 0.89 -0.70 -8.73
C SER A 361 0.70 0.79 -9.04
N VAL A 362 0.88 1.65 -8.04
CA VAL A 362 0.91 3.12 -8.23
C VAL A 362 2.25 3.58 -8.86
N LEU A 363 3.12 2.64 -9.24
CA LEU A 363 4.28 2.90 -10.12
C LEU A 363 3.89 3.05 -11.59
N ARG A 364 2.59 2.96 -11.91
CA ARG A 364 2.08 3.25 -13.25
C ARG A 364 2.56 4.64 -13.70
N GLY A 365 3.40 4.67 -14.73
CA GLY A 365 3.96 5.91 -15.29
C GLY A 365 5.35 6.31 -14.78
N LEU A 366 5.93 5.62 -13.80
CA LEU A 366 7.32 5.82 -13.41
C LEU A 366 8.24 5.05 -14.36
N ASP A 367 9.02 5.74 -15.19
CA ASP A 367 10.11 5.13 -15.97
C ASP A 367 11.27 4.78 -15.03
N LEU A 368 11.56 3.49 -14.87
CA LEU A 368 12.60 2.98 -13.99
C LEU A 368 13.89 2.61 -14.75
N HIS A 369 13.94 2.86 -16.07
CA HIS A 369 15.09 2.54 -16.95
C HIS A 369 15.65 1.13 -16.70
N ASP A 370 14.74 0.17 -16.55
CA ASP A 370 14.99 -1.20 -16.12
C ASP A 370 14.80 -2.24 -17.23
N GLY A 371 14.59 -1.80 -18.47
CA GLY A 371 14.46 -2.69 -19.61
C GLY A 371 13.16 -3.51 -19.62
N ILE A 372 12.20 -3.21 -18.72
CA ILE A 372 10.85 -3.79 -18.77
C ILE A 372 10.08 -3.15 -19.92
N THR A 373 9.71 -3.96 -20.91
CA THR A 373 8.90 -3.52 -22.05
C THR A 373 7.46 -3.94 -21.86
N ALA A 374 6.52 -3.14 -22.38
CA ALA A 374 5.14 -3.58 -22.49
C ALA A 374 5.07 -4.88 -23.31
N PRO A 375 4.20 -5.84 -22.95
CA PRO A 375 3.95 -7.01 -23.77
C PRO A 375 3.58 -6.55 -25.17
N GLU A 376 4.18 -7.16 -26.19
CA GLU A 376 3.70 -6.97 -27.56
C GLU A 376 2.21 -7.31 -27.59
N ALA A 377 1.40 -6.34 -28.04
CA ALA A 377 -0.03 -6.58 -28.22
C ALA A 377 -0.17 -7.80 -29.14
N ALA A 378 -0.96 -8.78 -28.72
CA ALA A 378 -1.33 -9.88 -29.60
C ALA A 378 -1.82 -9.25 -30.91
N ALA A 379 -1.20 -9.63 -32.04
CA ALA A 379 -1.64 -9.16 -33.34
C ALA A 379 -3.16 -9.33 -33.39
N ALA A 380 -3.87 -8.24 -33.69
CA ALA A 380 -5.32 -8.31 -33.84
C ALA A 380 -5.60 -9.48 -34.79
N PRO A 381 -6.52 -10.41 -34.43
CA PRO A 381 -6.85 -11.50 -35.33
C PRO A 381 -7.15 -10.88 -36.69
N PRO A 382 -6.62 -11.45 -37.79
CA PRO A 382 -6.84 -10.90 -39.12
C PRO A 382 -8.34 -10.66 -39.26
N ALA A 383 -8.72 -9.44 -39.64
CA ALA A 383 -10.12 -9.09 -39.81
C ALA A 383 -10.73 -10.11 -40.76
N GLU A 384 -11.60 -10.98 -40.23
CA GLU A 384 -12.36 -11.90 -41.06
C GLU A 384 -13.29 -11.05 -41.93
N GLY A 385 -12.93 -10.94 -43.21
CA GLY A 385 -13.77 -10.34 -44.25
C GLY A 385 -13.58 -8.84 -44.43
N ALA A 386 -12.72 -8.48 -45.38
CA ALA A 386 -12.90 -7.31 -46.23
C ALA A 386 -13.05 -7.78 -47.69
#